data_AF-A0A960WLD4-F1
#
_entry.id   AF-A0A960WLD4-F1
#
_cell.length_a   1.000
_cell.length_b   1.000
_cell.length_c   1.000
_cell.angle_alpha   90.00
_cell.angle_beta   90.00
_cell.angle_gamma   90.00
#
_symmetry.space_group_name_H-M   'P 1'
#
loop_
_entity.id
_entity.type
_entity.pdbx_description
1 polymer ?
#
loop_
_entity_poly.entity_id
_entity_poly.type
_entity_poly.pdbx_seq_one_letter_code
_entity_poly.pdbx_strand_id
1 'polypeptide(L)'
;MRKKFLYSLISVCVVLQILCSGRFVKREELEYLNKRYSGVYTVIKPVEISHGQLMEAGMKVRLYFRADSESLKVYAYPYNALREEALGKNIMHLFEEDFTDEEYVREVFEKKLAEILLLY
;
A
#
# COMPACT_ATOMS: atom_id res chain seq x y z
N MET A 1 -28.67 -38.53 -31.03
CA MET A 1 -28.62 -37.06 -30.90
C MET A 1 -28.66 -36.62 -29.42
N ARG A 2 -27.67 -36.94 -28.58
CA ARG A 2 -27.72 -36.59 -27.13
C ARG A 2 -26.37 -36.29 -26.45
N LYS A 3 -25.28 -36.06 -27.21
CA LYS A 3 -23.94 -35.82 -26.62
C LYS A 3 -23.29 -34.48 -26.98
N LYS A 4 -23.95 -33.64 -27.79
CA LYS A 4 -23.38 -32.35 -28.23
C LYS A 4 -23.82 -31.14 -27.39
N PHE A 5 -24.86 -31.28 -26.56
CA PHE A 5 -25.41 -30.16 -25.77
C PHE A 5 -24.80 -30.01 -24.38
N LEU A 6 -24.09 -31.03 -23.87
CA LEU A 6 -23.53 -30.99 -22.51
C LEU A 6 -22.20 -30.24 -22.42
N TYR A 7 -21.45 -30.14 -23.52
CA TYR A 7 -20.17 -29.43 -23.56
C TYR A 7 -20.32 -27.91 -23.63
N SER A 8 -21.51 -27.41 -23.99
CA SER A 8 -21.75 -25.96 -24.11
C SER A 8 -21.99 -25.27 -22.77
N LEU A 9 -22.40 -26.00 -21.72
CA LEU A 9 -22.66 -25.41 -20.40
C LEU A 9 -21.40 -25.35 -19.51
N ILE A 10 -20.42 -26.23 -19.76
CA ILE A 10 -19.20 -26.31 -18.94
C ILE A 10 -18.14 -25.30 -19.43
N SER A 11 -18.21 -24.87 -20.69
CA SER A 11 -17.28 -23.90 -21.27
C SER A 11 -17.50 -22.45 -20.77
N VAL A 12 -18.66 -22.13 -20.22
CA VAL A 12 -19.01 -20.75 -19.80
C VAL A 12 -18.61 -20.47 -18.34
N CYS A 13 -18.46 -21.48 -17.49
CA CYS A 13 -18.04 -21.28 -16.10
C CYS A 13 -16.53 -21.05 -15.90
N VAL A 14 -15.68 -21.46 -16.86
CA VAL A 14 -14.22 -21.37 -16.70
C VAL A 14 -13.68 -19.96 -17.03
N VAL A 15 -14.42 -19.13 -17.77
CA VAL A 15 -13.98 -17.78 -18.15
C VAL A 15 -14.34 -16.70 -17.11
N LEU A 16 -15.24 -17.00 -16.17
CA LEU A 16 -15.71 -16.04 -15.16
C LEU A 16 -14.86 -15.98 -13.88
N GLN A 17 -13.77 -16.75 -13.76
CA GLN A 17 -12.90 -16.72 -12.57
C GLN A 17 -11.70 -15.76 -12.67
N ILE A 18 -11.57 -14.97 -13.74
CA ILE A 18 -10.41 -14.06 -13.96
C ILE A 18 -10.74 -12.60 -13.60
N LEU A 19 -12.00 -12.28 -13.25
CA LEU A 19 -12.44 -10.89 -13.02
C LEU A 19 -12.69 -10.54 -11.54
N CYS A 20 -12.37 -11.44 -10.61
CA CYS A 20 -12.39 -11.08 -9.19
C CYS A 20 -11.00 -10.69 -8.71
N SER A 21 -10.85 -9.38 -8.46
CA SER A 21 -9.96 -8.80 -7.45
C SER A 21 -8.51 -8.58 -7.88
N GLY A 22 -8.31 -7.71 -8.87
CA GLY A 22 -7.04 -6.98 -8.94
C GLY A 22 -6.85 -6.21 -7.65
N ARG A 23 -5.77 -6.47 -6.90
CA ARG A 23 -5.37 -5.58 -5.79
C ARG A 23 -4.81 -4.31 -6.43
N PHE A 24 -5.22 -3.15 -5.95
CA PHE A 24 -4.69 -1.85 -6.39
C PHE A 24 -3.15 -1.84 -6.44
N VAL A 25 -2.51 -2.34 -5.39
CA VAL A 25 -1.06 -2.62 -5.39
C VAL A 25 -0.82 -4.13 -5.42
N LYS A 26 -0.07 -4.58 -6.43
CA LYS A 26 0.36 -5.97 -6.57
C LYS A 26 1.19 -6.42 -5.36
N ARG A 27 1.11 -7.71 -5.04
CA ARG A 27 1.79 -8.27 -3.86
C ARG A 27 3.31 -8.12 -3.97
N GLU A 28 3.85 -8.36 -5.16
CA GLU A 28 5.28 -8.27 -5.46
C GLU A 28 5.79 -6.85 -5.24
N GLU A 29 4.97 -5.85 -5.60
CA GLU A 29 5.27 -4.44 -5.38
C GLU A 29 5.26 -4.10 -3.90
N LEU A 30 4.28 -4.60 -3.14
CA LEU A 30 4.24 -4.40 -1.69
C LEU A 30 5.45 -5.03 -0.99
N GLU A 31 5.89 -6.21 -1.42
CA GLU A 31 7.10 -6.87 -0.93
C GLU A 31 8.36 -6.06 -1.28
N TYR A 32 8.44 -5.53 -2.51
CA TYR A 32 9.49 -4.61 -2.93
C TYR A 32 9.55 -3.36 -2.03
N LEU A 33 8.42 -2.69 -1.79
CA LEU A 33 8.35 -1.49 -0.95
C LEU A 33 8.84 -1.78 0.48
N ASN A 34 8.34 -2.85 1.12
CA ASN A 34 8.79 -3.19 2.47
C ASN A 34 10.28 -3.50 2.55
N LYS A 35 10.88 -4.09 1.50
CA LYS A 35 12.32 -4.35 1.43
C LYS A 35 13.11 -3.06 1.18
N ARG A 36 12.72 -2.28 0.19
CA ARG A 36 13.41 -1.06 -0.27
C ARG A 36 13.42 0.04 0.79
N TYR A 37 12.34 0.14 1.57
CA TYR A 37 12.11 1.17 2.59
C TYR A 37 12.24 0.63 4.03
N SER A 38 13.07 -0.39 4.23
CA SER A 38 13.35 -0.97 5.55
C SER A 38 14.26 -0.12 6.45
N GLY A 39 14.74 1.02 5.93
CA GLY A 39 15.65 1.93 6.62
C GLY A 39 14.99 2.78 7.72
N VAL A 40 15.80 3.67 8.30
CA VAL A 40 15.33 4.71 9.22
C VAL A 40 15.17 6.01 8.44
N TYR A 41 14.07 6.70 8.70
CA TYR A 41 13.70 7.94 8.05
C TYR A 41 13.48 9.03 9.09
N THR A 42 13.66 10.28 8.69
CA THR A 42 13.37 11.46 9.50
C THR A 42 12.14 12.15 8.94
N VAL A 43 11.18 12.43 9.81
CA VAL A 43 9.99 13.23 9.48
C VAL A 43 10.41 14.68 9.24
N ILE A 44 10.13 15.24 8.06
CA ILE A 44 10.60 16.60 7.71
C ILE A 44 9.58 17.70 8.00
N LYS A 45 8.30 17.35 8.12
CA LYS A 45 7.20 18.26 8.45
C LYS A 45 6.22 17.57 9.39
N PRO A 46 5.51 18.31 10.27
CA PRO A 46 4.47 17.72 11.10
C PRO A 46 3.41 17.03 10.24
N VAL A 47 3.04 15.80 10.61
CA VAL A 47 2.00 15.03 9.93
C VAL A 47 0.88 14.72 10.90
N GLU A 48 -0.35 15.05 10.50
CA GLU A 48 -1.54 14.62 11.24
C GLU A 48 -1.68 13.11 11.11
N ILE A 49 -1.66 12.46 12.27
CA ILE A 49 -1.93 11.03 12.40
C ILE A 49 -3.35 10.88 13.00
N SER A 50 -3.65 9.74 13.61
CA SER A 50 -4.99 9.45 14.12
C SER A 50 -5.40 10.37 15.29
N HIS A 51 -6.68 10.76 15.32
CA HIS A 51 -7.33 11.44 16.47
C HIS A 51 -6.67 12.78 16.87
N GLY A 52 -6.27 13.61 15.89
CA GLY A 52 -5.68 14.92 16.15
C GLY A 52 -4.28 14.87 16.79
N GLN A 53 -3.65 13.70 16.83
CA GLN A 53 -2.23 13.60 17.18
C GLN A 53 -1.38 14.04 16.00
N LEU A 54 -0.26 14.70 16.28
CA LEU A 54 0.74 15.05 15.28
C LEU A 54 1.99 14.20 15.48
N MET A 55 2.55 13.73 14.38
CA MET A 55 3.92 13.23 14.34
C MET A 55 4.84 14.41 14.02
N GLU A 56 5.66 14.79 15.00
CA GLU A 56 6.50 15.99 14.92
C GLU A 56 7.65 15.84 13.91
N ALA A 57 8.07 16.98 13.35
CA ALA A 57 9.28 17.03 12.54
C ALA A 57 10.53 16.68 13.35
N GLY A 58 11.50 16.04 12.71
CA GLY A 58 12.74 15.56 13.34
C GLY A 58 12.63 14.17 13.99
N MET A 59 11.42 13.60 14.09
CA MET A 59 11.25 12.24 14.60
C MET A 59 11.88 11.21 13.67
N LYS A 60 12.65 10.27 14.24
CA LYS A 60 13.20 9.12 13.53
C LYS A 60 12.22 7.95 13.56
N VAL A 61 11.88 7.46 12.39
CA VAL A 61 10.86 6.42 12.22
C VAL A 61 11.34 5.31 11.28
N ARG A 62 10.74 4.14 11.45
CA ARG A 62 10.77 3.06 10.47
C ARG A 62 9.40 2.95 9.83
N LEU A 63 9.35 2.38 8.63
CA LEU A 63 8.14 2.29 7.84
C LEU A 63 7.65 0.85 7.70
N TYR A 64 6.34 0.71 7.51
CA TYR A 64 5.77 -0.48 6.90
C TYR A 64 4.59 -0.11 6.02
N PHE A 65 4.32 -0.96 5.04
CA PHE A 65 3.31 -0.72 4.02
C PHE A 65 2.19 -1.74 4.14
N ARG A 66 0.96 -1.29 3.96
CA ARG A 66 -0.22 -2.15 3.79
C ARG A 66 -0.98 -1.70 2.56
N ALA A 67 -1.36 -2.65 1.73
CA ALA A 67 -2.25 -2.39 0.60
C ALA A 67 -3.51 -3.26 0.74
N ASP A 68 -4.66 -2.64 0.47
CA ASP A 68 -5.94 -3.31 0.32
C ASP A 68 -6.35 -3.29 -1.16
N SER A 69 -7.64 -3.51 -1.46
CA SER A 69 -8.12 -3.57 -2.83
C SER A 69 -8.02 -2.23 -3.56
N GLU A 70 -8.05 -1.11 -2.84
CA GLU A 70 -8.28 0.23 -3.39
C GLU A 70 -7.26 1.27 -2.89
N SER A 71 -6.35 0.89 -1.98
CA SER A 71 -5.47 1.86 -1.35
C SER A 71 -4.12 1.30 -0.91
N LEU A 72 -3.16 2.22 -0.80
CA LEU A 72 -1.84 2.01 -0.21
C LEU A 72 -1.71 2.89 1.04
N LYS A 73 -1.47 2.24 2.18
CA LYS A 73 -1.27 2.88 3.49
C LYS A 73 0.18 2.73 3.92
N VAL A 74 0.78 3.87 4.31
CA VAL A 74 2.12 3.94 4.88
C VAL A 74 2.00 4.23 6.36
N TYR A 75 2.62 3.35 7.14
CA TYR A 75 2.66 3.49 8.59
C TYR A 75 4.08 3.75 9.05
N ALA A 76 4.21 4.66 10.00
CA ALA A 76 5.46 4.98 10.67
C ALA A 76 5.41 4.55 12.14
N TYR A 77 6.52 4.06 12.65
CA TYR A 77 6.71 3.73 14.06
C TYR A 77 8.09 4.18 14.55
N PRO A 78 8.27 4.43 15.87
CA PRO A 78 9.56 4.89 16.41
C PRO A 78 10.70 3.94 16.04
N TYR A 79 11.84 4.50 15.61
CA TYR A 79 13.00 3.71 15.12
C TYR A 79 13.57 2.72 16.15
N ASN A 80 13.32 2.99 17.44
CA ASN A 80 13.80 2.23 18.60
C ASN A 80 12.78 1.20 19.10
N ALA A 81 11.59 1.12 18.51
CA ALA A 81 10.57 0.14 18.88
C ALA A 81 10.58 -1.06 17.92
N LEU A 82 10.26 -2.25 18.44
CA LEU A 82 10.01 -3.43 17.63
C LEU A 82 8.67 -3.30 16.90
N ARG A 83 8.58 -3.84 15.67
CA ARG A 83 7.38 -3.71 14.85
C ARG A 83 6.17 -4.39 15.51
N GLU A 84 6.38 -5.54 16.15
CA GLU A 84 5.30 -6.27 16.82
C GLU A 84 4.73 -5.50 18.01
N GLU A 85 5.55 -4.67 18.65
CA GLU A 85 5.20 -3.92 19.86
C GLU A 85 4.72 -2.50 19.53
N ALA A 86 5.13 -1.95 18.39
CA ALA A 86 4.82 -0.59 18.00
C ALA A 86 3.47 -0.48 17.28
N LEU A 87 2.55 0.30 17.86
CA LEU A 87 1.35 0.77 17.19
C LEU A 87 1.72 1.78 16.11
N GLY A 88 2.03 1.29 14.90
CA GLY A 88 2.33 2.15 13.76
C GLY A 88 1.20 3.14 13.47
N LYS A 89 1.58 4.38 13.20
CA LYS A 89 0.67 5.47 12.89
C LYS A 89 0.62 5.66 11.39
N ASN A 90 -0.58 5.74 10.82
CA ASN A 90 -0.74 6.03 9.39
C ASN A 90 -0.29 7.47 9.15
N ILE A 91 0.68 7.65 8.26
CA ILE A 91 1.24 8.97 7.88
C ILE A 91 0.92 9.33 6.42
N MET A 92 0.47 8.37 5.63
CA MET A 92 0.09 8.59 4.24
C MET A 92 -0.88 7.49 3.82
N HIS A 93 -2.00 7.89 3.24
CA HIS A 93 -3.00 7.01 2.67
C HIS A 93 -3.25 7.48 1.25
N LEU A 94 -2.92 6.64 0.28
CA LEU A 94 -3.17 6.88 -1.14
C LEU A 94 -4.28 5.97 -1.63
N PHE A 95 -5.27 6.53 -2.30
CA PHE A 95 -6.36 5.81 -2.95
C PHE A 95 -6.14 5.74 -4.47
N GLU A 96 -6.97 5.00 -5.19
CA GLU A 96 -6.87 4.92 -6.65
C GLU A 96 -6.98 6.30 -7.31
N GLU A 97 -7.83 7.19 -6.76
CA GLU A 97 -8.04 8.54 -7.30
C GLU A 97 -6.82 9.47 -7.14
N ASP A 98 -5.82 9.08 -6.34
CA ASP A 98 -4.56 9.81 -6.22
C ASP A 98 -3.63 9.61 -7.43
N PHE A 99 -3.98 8.71 -8.35
CA PHE A 99 -3.14 8.31 -9.48
C PHE A 99 -3.83 8.55 -10.82
N THR A 100 -3.03 8.75 -11.87
CA THR A 100 -3.54 8.87 -13.23
C THR A 100 -4.04 7.50 -13.69
N ASP A 101 -5.21 7.49 -14.33
CA ASP A 101 -5.90 6.27 -14.79
C ASP A 101 -6.26 5.27 -13.68
N GLU A 102 -6.32 5.71 -12.41
CA GLU A 102 -6.66 4.86 -11.25
C GLU A 102 -5.69 3.68 -11.04
N GLU A 103 -4.50 3.74 -11.65
CA GLU A 103 -3.47 2.69 -11.53
C GLU A 103 -2.32 3.12 -10.61
N TYR A 104 -1.81 2.18 -9.82
CA TYR A 104 -0.63 2.45 -8.99
C TYR A 104 0.59 2.82 -9.83
N VAL A 105 1.09 4.04 -9.63
CA VAL A 105 2.34 4.56 -10.22
C VAL A 105 3.36 4.81 -9.12
N ARG A 106 4.49 4.08 -9.15
CA ARG A 106 5.52 4.15 -8.11
C ARG A 106 6.07 5.56 -7.93
N GLU A 107 6.34 6.25 -9.02
CA GLU A 107 6.93 7.59 -9.03
C GLU A 107 6.05 8.61 -8.29
N VAL A 108 4.72 8.50 -8.42
CA VAL A 108 3.75 9.33 -7.70
C VAL A 108 3.84 9.06 -6.20
N PHE A 109 3.87 7.78 -5.83
CA PHE A 109 4.05 7.36 -4.43
C PHE A 109 5.36 7.88 -3.84
N GLU A 110 6.49 7.73 -4.56
CA GLU A 110 7.81 8.15 -4.09
C GLU A 110 7.87 9.66 -3.89
N LYS A 111 7.29 10.42 -4.81
CA LYS A 111 7.19 11.88 -4.71
C LYS A 111 6.41 12.28 -3.47
N LYS A 112 5.22 11.71 -3.24
CA LYS A 112 4.39 12.01 -2.05
C LYS A 112 5.09 11.60 -0.74
N LEU A 113 5.80 10.47 -0.74
CA LEU A 113 6.57 10.02 0.44
C LEU A 113 7.72 10.99 0.77
N ALA A 114 8.42 11.49 -0.25
CA ALA A 114 9.53 12.43 -0.08
C ALA A 114 9.11 13.79 0.46
N GLU A 115 7.82 14.16 0.34
CA GLU A 115 7.28 15.37 0.97
C GLU A 115 7.12 15.22 2.49
N ILE A 116 7.19 14.00 3.03
CA ILE A 116 6.97 13.69 4.45
C ILE A 116 8.26 13.21 5.12
N LEU A 117 9.09 12.45 4.40
CA LEU A 117 10.23 11.74 4.96
C LEU A 117 11.51 11.99 4.15
N LEU A 118 12.61 12.04 4.88
CA LEU A 118 13.96 12.01 4.32
C LEU A 118 14.71 10.80 4.89
N LEU A 119 15.53 10.13 4.07
CA LEU A 119 16.37 9.03 4.56
C LEU A 119 17.35 9.56 5.62
N TYR A 120 17.40 8.92 6.78
CA TYR A 120 18.28 9.33 7.89
C TYR A 120 19.76 9.00 7.61
#